data_AF-A0A1I2F7B7-F1
#
_entry.id   AF-A0A1I2F7B7-F1
#
_cell.length_a   1.000
_cell.length_b   1.000
_cell.length_c   1.000
_cell.angle_alpha   90.00
_cell.angle_beta   90.00
_cell.angle_gamma   90.00
#
_symmetry.space_group_name_H-M   'P 1'
#
loop_
_entity.id
_entity.type
_entity.pdbx_description
1 polymer ?
#
loop_
_entity_poly.entity_id
_entity_poly.type
_entity_poly.pdbx_seq_one_letter_code
_entity_poly.pdbx_strand_id
1 'polypeptide(L)'
;MTTPDPTQHDSASVGDLFGRISEDISTLMRQEFALAKAEASQTAKKAGTGAGMLGGAAWAANFVLLFASIALWWWIGTMIGDGDAQPALGWSALIVTVIWAIIAAVLALKGKKEIESAEGLPQTAATMKKIPDALKGQE
;
A
#
# COMPACT_ATOMS: atom_id res chain seq x y z
N MET A 1 -24.18 71.97 -7.22
CA MET A 1 -24.78 70.75 -7.81
C MET A 1 -24.06 70.47 -9.11
N THR A 2 -23.11 69.55 -9.10
CA THR A 2 -22.42 69.07 -10.31
C THR A 2 -22.85 67.62 -10.52
N THR A 3 -23.70 67.42 -11.51
CA THR A 3 -24.24 66.11 -11.93
C THR A 3 -23.10 65.22 -12.42
N PRO A 4 -22.98 63.95 -11.98
CA PRO A 4 -22.00 63.03 -12.55
C PRO A 4 -22.40 62.68 -13.98
N ASP A 5 -21.42 62.71 -14.87
CA ASP A 5 -21.52 62.39 -16.29
C ASP A 5 -21.83 60.90 -16.50
N PRO A 6 -22.91 60.51 -17.23
CA PRO A 6 -23.34 59.12 -17.34
C PRO A 6 -22.59 58.28 -18.40
N THR A 7 -21.44 58.71 -18.94
CA THR A 7 -20.85 58.03 -20.12
C THR A 7 -19.64 57.14 -19.86
N GLN A 8 -19.33 56.73 -18.63
CA GLN A 8 -18.34 55.67 -18.40
C GLN A 8 -19.02 54.30 -18.36
N HIS A 9 -19.70 53.95 -19.45
CA HIS A 9 -19.89 52.54 -19.77
C HIS A 9 -18.57 52.06 -20.35
N ASP A 10 -17.72 51.51 -19.50
CA ASP A 10 -16.55 50.72 -19.88
C ASP A 10 -17.02 49.56 -20.78
N SER A 11 -17.03 49.80 -22.09
CA SER A 11 -17.15 48.77 -23.10
C SER A 11 -15.86 47.95 -23.05
N ALA A 12 -15.81 46.99 -22.13
CA ALA A 12 -14.73 46.03 -22.03
C ALA A 12 -14.46 45.44 -23.43
N SER A 13 -13.22 45.56 -23.88
CA SER A 13 -12.81 45.02 -25.16
C SER A 13 -13.00 43.50 -25.17
N VAL A 14 -13.31 42.92 -26.33
CA VAL A 14 -13.34 41.45 -26.50
C VAL A 14 -12.01 40.82 -26.08
N GLY A 15 -10.90 41.55 -26.24
CA GLY A 15 -9.58 41.14 -25.76
C GLY A 15 -9.47 41.09 -24.23
N ASP A 16 -10.10 42.02 -23.51
CA ASP A 16 -10.09 42.06 -22.04
C ASP A 16 -10.93 40.93 -21.45
N LEU A 17 -12.05 40.61 -22.08
CA LEU A 17 -12.90 39.47 -21.70
C LEU A 17 -12.17 38.14 -21.91
N PHE A 18 -11.45 37.99 -23.03
CA PHE A 18 -10.67 36.79 -23.31
C PHE A 18 -9.49 36.62 -22.33
N GLY A 19 -8.84 37.73 -21.97
CA GLY A 19 -7.80 37.75 -20.94
C GLY A 19 -8.30 37.26 -19.57
N ARG A 20 -9.47 37.76 -19.13
CA ARG A 20 -10.09 37.35 -17.87
C ARG A 20 -10.50 35.87 -17.86
N ILE A 21 -11.11 35.39 -18.94
CA ILE A 21 -11.49 33.97 -19.07
C ILE A 21 -10.25 33.06 -19.04
N SER A 22 -9.17 33.43 -19.74
CA SER A 22 -7.91 32.69 -19.73
C SER A 22 -7.31 32.61 -18.31
N GLU A 23 -7.36 33.71 -17.57
CA GLU A 23 -6.88 33.80 -16.20
C GLU A 23 -7.74 32.99 -15.22
N ASP A 24 -9.06 32.99 -15.38
CA ASP A 24 -10.00 32.17 -14.61
C ASP A 24 -9.76 30.67 -14.86
N ILE A 25 -9.56 30.27 -16.12
CA ILE A 25 -9.24 28.87 -16.47
C ILE A 25 -7.89 28.44 -15.88
N SER A 26 -6.86 29.30 -15.98
CA SER A 26 -5.55 29.05 -15.36
C SER A 26 -5.67 28.89 -13.84
N THR A 27 -6.50 29.71 -13.21
CA THR A 27 -6.79 29.65 -11.79
C THR A 27 -7.49 28.35 -11.40
N LEU A 28 -8.51 27.91 -12.14
CA LEU A 28 -9.20 26.64 -11.92
C LEU A 28 -8.25 25.45 -12.10
N MET A 29 -7.45 25.43 -13.17
CA MET A 29 -6.46 24.36 -13.41
C MET A 29 -5.48 24.22 -12.24
N ARG A 30 -4.99 25.35 -11.70
CA ARG A 30 -4.11 25.35 -10.53
C ARG A 30 -4.82 24.87 -9.27
N GLN A 31 -6.10 25.21 -9.10
CA GLN A 31 -6.91 24.76 -7.96
C GLN A 31 -7.20 23.26 -8.02
N GLU A 32 -7.60 22.74 -9.18
CA GLU A 32 -7.82 21.30 -9.40
C GLU A 32 -6.54 20.51 -9.14
N PHE A 33 -5.39 21.01 -9.61
CA PHE A 33 -4.11 20.38 -9.30
C PHE A 33 -3.78 20.43 -7.79
N ALA A 34 -4.03 21.56 -7.13
CA ALA A 34 -3.83 21.69 -5.70
C ALA A 34 -4.75 20.74 -4.90
N LEU A 35 -5.99 20.58 -5.35
CA LEU A 35 -6.98 19.69 -4.76
C LEU A 35 -6.58 18.22 -4.96
N ALA A 36 -6.27 17.83 -6.20
CA ALA A 36 -5.80 16.48 -6.52
C ALA A 36 -4.55 16.13 -5.73
N LYS A 37 -3.61 17.07 -5.56
CA LYS A 37 -2.43 16.90 -4.71
C LYS A 37 -2.82 16.72 -3.23
N ALA A 38 -3.78 17.50 -2.73
CA ALA A 38 -4.25 17.38 -1.35
C ALA A 38 -4.94 16.03 -1.10
N GLU A 39 -5.80 15.59 -2.01
CA GLU A 39 -6.50 14.30 -1.94
C GLU A 39 -5.55 13.12 -2.07
N ALA A 40 -4.60 13.18 -3.01
CA ALA A 40 -3.54 12.18 -3.14
C ALA A 40 -2.67 12.11 -1.87
N SER A 41 -2.30 13.25 -1.29
CA SER A 41 -1.55 13.32 -0.03
C SER A 41 -2.34 12.72 1.14
N GLN A 42 -3.63 13.05 1.26
CA GLN A 42 -4.49 12.50 2.31
C GLN A 42 -4.66 10.99 2.17
N THR A 43 -4.85 10.51 0.94
CA THR A 43 -4.96 9.09 0.60
C THR A 43 -3.65 8.37 0.93
N ALA A 44 -2.51 8.92 0.52
CA ALA A 44 -1.19 8.37 0.83
C ALA A 44 -0.95 8.31 2.34
N LYS A 45 -1.35 9.33 3.09
CA LYS A 45 -1.24 9.33 4.57
C LYS A 45 -2.09 8.23 5.19
N LYS A 46 -3.37 8.09 4.78
CA LYS A 46 -4.26 7.04 5.29
C LYS A 46 -3.74 5.64 4.95
N ALA A 47 -3.33 5.43 3.69
CA ALA A 47 -2.74 4.17 3.25
C ALA A 47 -1.44 3.87 4.00
N GLY A 48 -0.58 4.87 4.20
CA GLY A 48 0.67 4.75 4.96
C GLY A 48 0.45 4.41 6.43
N THR A 49 -0.53 5.06 7.09
CA THR A 49 -0.92 4.70 8.46
C THR A 49 -1.47 3.27 8.52
N GLY A 50 -2.34 2.89 7.59
CA GLY A 50 -2.89 1.54 7.52
C GLY A 50 -1.79 0.49 7.32
N ALA A 51 -0.90 0.70 6.36
CA ALA A 51 0.26 -0.17 6.12
C ALA A 51 1.18 -0.25 7.34
N GLY A 52 1.42 0.88 8.02
CA GLY A 52 2.18 0.93 9.27
C GLY A 52 1.53 0.14 10.40
N MET A 53 0.22 0.25 10.57
CA MET A 53 -0.55 -0.53 11.56
C MET A 53 -0.50 -2.02 11.25
N LEU A 54 -0.65 -2.41 9.98
CA LEU A 54 -0.53 -3.82 9.56
C LEU A 54 0.88 -4.36 9.77
N GLY A 55 1.92 -3.57 9.49
CA GLY A 55 3.31 -3.92 9.79
C GLY A 55 3.55 -4.09 11.29
N GLY A 56 3.04 -3.17 12.11
CA GLY A 56 3.09 -3.28 13.57
C GLY A 56 2.34 -4.49 14.10
N ALA A 57 1.17 -4.81 13.54
CA ALA A 57 0.40 -5.99 13.88
C ALA A 57 1.13 -7.30 13.53
N ALA A 58 1.77 -7.36 12.35
CA ALA A 58 2.60 -8.50 11.97
C ALA A 58 3.78 -8.70 12.94
N TRP A 59 4.43 -7.60 13.34
CA TRP A 59 5.51 -7.63 14.33
C TRP A 59 5.03 -8.10 15.72
N ALA A 60 3.91 -7.56 16.19
CA ALA A 60 3.29 -8.00 17.45
C ALA A 60 2.87 -9.47 17.39
N ALA A 61 2.30 -9.93 16.29
CA ALA A 61 1.93 -11.33 16.08
C ALA A 61 3.16 -12.26 16.13
N ASN A 62 4.32 -11.83 15.61
CA ASN A 62 5.58 -12.57 15.74
C ASN A 62 5.98 -12.75 17.21
N PHE A 63 5.86 -11.72 18.05
CA PHE A 63 6.14 -11.85 19.49
C PHE A 63 5.14 -12.75 20.21
N VAL A 64 3.86 -12.68 19.85
CA VAL A 64 2.84 -13.60 20.40
C VAL A 64 3.20 -15.05 20.06
N LEU A 65 3.58 -15.33 18.81
CA LEU A 65 3.99 -16.67 18.39
C LEU A 65 5.28 -17.13 19.10
N LEU A 66 6.24 -16.23 19.29
CA LEU A 66 7.47 -16.52 20.02
C LEU A 66 7.18 -16.89 21.48
N PHE A 67 6.43 -16.05 22.21
CA PHE A 67 6.11 -16.33 23.61
C PHE A 67 5.19 -17.54 23.77
N ALA A 68 4.23 -17.73 22.86
CA ALA A 68 3.41 -18.94 22.83
C ALA A 68 4.27 -20.20 22.61
N SER A 69 5.30 -20.13 21.76
CA SER A 69 6.22 -21.25 21.53
C SER A 69 7.06 -21.56 22.76
N ILE A 70 7.56 -20.54 23.46
CA ILE A 70 8.31 -20.73 24.70
C ILE A 70 7.40 -21.32 25.78
N ALA A 71 6.18 -20.80 25.93
CA ALA A 71 5.20 -21.33 26.87
C ALA A 71 4.85 -22.79 26.55
N LEU A 72 4.64 -23.12 25.28
CA LEU A 72 4.36 -24.48 24.82
C LEU A 72 5.55 -25.41 25.09
N TRP A 73 6.77 -24.94 24.86
CA TRP A 73 8.01 -25.67 25.15
C TRP A 73 8.13 -26.00 26.64
N TRP A 74 7.88 -25.03 27.52
CA TRP A 74 7.87 -25.27 28.96
C TRP A 74 6.76 -26.25 29.37
N TRP A 75 5.54 -26.03 28.87
CA TRP A 75 4.38 -26.84 29.23
C TRP A 75 4.52 -28.31 28.80
N ILE A 76 4.97 -28.57 27.58
CA ILE A 76 5.22 -29.94 27.12
C ILE A 76 6.40 -30.54 27.91
N GLY A 77 7.43 -29.75 28.21
CA GLY A 77 8.58 -30.19 29.00
C GLY A 77 8.21 -30.68 30.39
N THR A 78 7.31 -29.97 31.10
CA THR A 78 6.84 -30.38 32.42
C THR A 78 5.86 -31.56 32.37
N MET A 79 5.11 -31.71 31.27
CA MET A 79 4.21 -32.86 31.07
C MET A 79 4.92 -34.18 30.74
N ILE A 80 6.03 -34.12 29.98
CA ILE A 80 6.82 -35.31 29.64
C ILE A 80 7.82 -35.66 30.75
N GLY A 81 8.33 -34.65 31.45
CA GLY A 81 9.21 -34.85 32.60
C GLY A 81 8.44 -35.16 33.89
N ASP A 82 9.16 -35.18 35.00
CA ASP A 82 8.59 -35.37 36.34
C ASP A 82 8.04 -34.04 36.92
N GLY A 83 7.22 -33.34 36.13
CA GLY A 83 6.68 -32.03 36.47
C GLY A 83 7.72 -30.92 36.49
N ASP A 84 7.55 -29.94 37.40
CA ASP A 84 8.41 -28.76 37.50
C ASP A 84 9.80 -29.06 38.09
N ALA A 85 9.95 -30.19 38.80
CA ALA A 85 11.20 -30.57 39.45
C ALA A 85 12.27 -31.04 38.44
N GLN A 86 11.86 -31.77 37.40
CA GLN A 86 12.76 -32.29 36.38
C GLN A 86 12.08 -32.27 34.99
N PRO A 87 11.95 -31.09 34.37
CA PRO A 87 11.27 -30.98 33.08
C PRO A 87 12.13 -31.57 31.94
N ALA A 88 11.48 -32.30 31.04
CA ALA A 88 12.12 -32.91 29.86
C ALA A 88 12.23 -31.92 28.68
N LEU A 89 12.91 -30.78 28.91
CA LEU A 89 12.98 -29.68 27.94
C LEU A 89 13.59 -30.10 26.59
N GLY A 90 14.55 -31.03 26.57
CA GLY A 90 15.17 -31.49 25.31
C GLY A 90 14.16 -32.16 24.37
N TRP A 91 13.35 -33.09 24.88
CA TRP A 91 12.30 -33.76 24.10
C TRP A 91 11.20 -32.79 23.69
N SER A 92 10.85 -31.88 24.57
CA SER A 92 9.87 -30.86 24.24
C SER A 92 10.35 -29.90 23.14
N ALA A 93 11.64 -29.55 23.11
CA ALA A 93 12.20 -28.72 22.05
C ALA A 93 12.10 -29.39 20.68
N LEU A 94 12.35 -30.71 20.62
CA LEU A 94 12.18 -31.50 19.39
C LEU A 94 10.73 -31.49 18.91
N ILE A 95 9.76 -31.67 19.82
CA ILE A 95 8.34 -31.62 19.47
C ILE A 95 7.95 -30.25 18.91
N VAL A 96 8.32 -29.17 19.60
CA VAL A 96 8.01 -27.81 19.16
C VAL A 96 8.68 -27.50 17.81
N THR A 97 9.89 -28.01 17.58
CA THR A 97 10.61 -27.88 16.31
C THR A 97 9.87 -28.60 15.17
N VAL A 98 9.38 -29.81 15.41
CA VAL A 98 8.58 -30.55 14.42
C VAL A 98 7.29 -29.80 14.09
N ILE A 99 6.60 -29.24 15.09
CA ILE A 99 5.40 -28.42 14.88
C ILE A 99 5.72 -27.23 13.96
N TRP A 100 6.79 -26.49 14.25
CA TRP A 100 7.20 -25.35 13.42
C TRP A 100 7.65 -25.77 12.01
N ALA A 101 8.32 -26.91 11.86
CA ALA A 101 8.71 -27.44 10.55
C ALA A 101 7.46 -27.73 9.68
N ILE A 102 6.41 -28.31 10.28
CA ILE A 102 5.14 -28.56 9.58
C ILE A 102 4.48 -27.23 9.18
N ILE A 103 4.38 -26.27 10.11
CA ILE A 103 3.80 -24.95 9.84
C ILE A 103 4.55 -24.27 8.69
N ALA A 104 5.88 -24.27 8.73
CA ALA A 104 6.73 -23.69 7.70
C ALA A 104 6.55 -24.37 6.33
N ALA A 105 6.48 -25.70 6.30
CA ALA A 105 6.24 -26.44 5.06
C ALA A 105 4.88 -26.08 4.44
N VAL A 106 3.81 -26.02 5.25
CA VAL A 106 2.47 -25.62 4.78
C VAL A 106 2.47 -24.18 4.25
N LEU A 107 3.08 -23.25 4.98
CA LEU A 107 3.19 -21.84 4.55
C LEU A 107 3.98 -21.69 3.25
N ALA A 108 5.12 -22.39 3.13
CA ALA A 108 5.94 -22.35 1.93
C ALA A 108 5.19 -22.89 0.70
N LEU A 109 4.47 -24.00 0.85
CA LEU A 109 3.66 -24.57 -0.23
C LEU A 109 2.50 -23.66 -0.64
N LYS A 110 1.79 -23.06 0.33
CA LYS A 110 0.72 -22.10 0.05
C LYS A 110 1.24 -20.82 -0.60
N GLY A 111 2.34 -20.26 -0.08
CA GLY A 111 2.98 -19.08 -0.64
C GLY A 111 3.46 -19.31 -2.06
N LYS A 112 4.09 -20.47 -2.33
CA LYS A 112 4.46 -20.87 -3.68
C LYS A 112 3.24 -20.91 -4.62
N LYS A 113 2.14 -21.54 -4.19
CA LYS A 113 0.91 -21.60 -4.98
C LYS A 113 0.31 -20.22 -5.27
N GLU A 114 0.35 -19.31 -4.32
CA GLU A 114 -0.18 -17.94 -4.49
C GLU A 114 0.70 -17.09 -5.42
N ILE A 115 2.03 -17.30 -5.41
CA ILE A 115 2.94 -16.66 -6.36
C ILE A 115 2.69 -17.20 -7.77
N GLU A 116 2.56 -18.52 -7.92
CA GLU A 116 2.27 -19.17 -9.20
C GLU A 116 0.89 -18.76 -9.76
N SER A 117 -0.13 -18.51 -8.91
CA SER A 117 -1.43 -17.99 -9.36
C SER A 117 -1.38 -16.51 -9.72
N ALA A 118 -0.53 -15.72 -9.06
CA ALA A 118 -0.33 -14.31 -9.35
C ALA A 118 0.45 -14.05 -10.65
N GLU A 119 1.26 -15.01 -11.13
CA GLU A 119 1.90 -14.96 -12.46
C GLU A 119 0.90 -14.97 -13.65
N GLY A 120 -0.40 -15.08 -13.38
CA GLY A 120 -1.51 -14.97 -14.34
C GLY A 120 -1.85 -13.55 -14.84
N LEU A 121 -1.02 -12.52 -14.60
CA LEU A 121 -1.15 -11.18 -15.22
C LEU A 121 -0.14 -10.87 -16.38
N PRO A 122 0.10 -11.76 -17.37
CA PRO A 122 0.95 -11.43 -18.52
C PRO A 122 0.20 -10.78 -19.70
N GLN A 123 -1.00 -10.19 -19.52
CA GLN A 123 -1.67 -9.51 -20.64
C GLN A 123 -1.20 -8.05 -20.84
N THR A 124 -0.75 -7.37 -19.79
CA THR A 124 -0.31 -5.96 -19.88
C THR A 124 1.17 -5.84 -20.27
N ALA A 125 2.02 -6.78 -19.86
CA ALA A 125 3.44 -6.83 -20.25
C ALA A 125 3.66 -7.32 -21.69
N ALA A 126 2.75 -8.17 -22.22
CA ALA A 126 2.81 -8.64 -23.61
C ALA A 126 2.44 -7.54 -24.62
N THR A 127 1.62 -6.56 -24.23
CA THR A 127 1.21 -5.45 -25.10
C THR A 127 2.33 -4.41 -25.29
N MET A 128 3.16 -4.18 -24.26
CA MET A 128 4.31 -3.26 -24.34
C MET A 128 5.46 -3.79 -25.23
N LYS A 129 5.56 -5.11 -25.43
CA LYS A 129 6.55 -5.72 -26.34
C LYS A 129 6.09 -5.75 -27.82
N LYS A 130 4.83 -5.43 -28.12
CA LYS A 130 4.27 -5.44 -29.49
C LYS A 130 4.25 -4.07 -30.18
N ILE A 131 4.72 -3.00 -29.54
CA ILE A 131 4.80 -1.67 -30.15
C ILE A 131 6.24 -1.14 -30.24
N PRO A 132 7.17 -1.85 -30.92
CA PRO A 132 8.35 -1.19 -31.50
C PRO A 132 8.28 -1.08 -33.04
N ASP A 133 7.47 -1.90 -33.71
CA ASP A 133 7.48 -1.99 -35.18
C ASP A 133 6.63 -0.92 -35.88
N ALA A 134 5.73 -0.24 -35.16
CA ALA A 134 4.92 0.86 -35.70
C ALA A 134 5.63 2.23 -35.66
N LEU A 135 6.77 2.35 -34.97
CA LEU A 135 7.54 3.60 -34.84
C LEU A 135 8.85 3.60 -35.65
N LYS A 136 9.15 2.51 -36.37
CA LYS A 136 10.30 2.39 -37.27
C LYS A 136 9.83 2.09 -38.69
N GLY A 137 9.63 3.12 -39.50
CA GLY A 137 9.55 2.97 -40.96
C GLY A 137 8.28 3.51 -41.62
N GLN A 138 8.19 4.83 -41.71
CA GLN A 138 7.71 5.47 -42.94
C GLN A 138 8.77 6.49 -43.35
N GLU A 139 9.82 6.00 -44.01
CA GLU A 139 10.59 6.76 -45.00
C GLU A 139 10.40 6.08 -46.36
#